data_AF-A0A6B2LVY8-F1
#
_entry.id   AF-A0A6B2LVY8-F1
#
_cell.length_a   1.000
_cell.length_b   1.000
_cell.length_c   1.000
_cell.angle_alpha   90.00
_cell.angle_beta   90.00
_cell.angle_gamma   90.00
#
_symmetry.space_group_name_H-M   'P 1'
#
loop_
_entity.id
_entity.type
_entity.pdbx_description
1 polymer ?
#
loop_
_entity_poly.entity_id
_entity_poly.type
_entity_poly.pdbx_seq_one_letter_code
_entity_poly.pdbx_strand_id
1 'polypeptide(L)' 'MLCGYPPFYSESIPALLQSIVTAEFQFHSPYWDHISLLAKDFISHLLTLDPTQRFSSTQALNHPWFS' A
#
# COMPACT_ATOMS: atom_id res chain seq x y z
N MET A 1 3.31 2.75 -10.00
CA MET A 1 3.43 4.15 -10.51
C MET A 1 4.32 5.04 -9.64
N LEU A 2 4.28 4.96 -8.30
CA LEU A 2 5.05 5.89 -7.43
C LEU A 2 6.51 5.50 -7.15
N CYS A 3 6.82 4.21 -7.06
CA CYS A 3 8.15 3.71 -6.66
C CYS A 3 8.75 2.65 -7.62
N GLY A 4 7.99 2.22 -8.63
CA GLY A 4 8.48 1.35 -9.70
C GLY A 4 8.48 -0.16 -9.44
N TYR A 5 8.04 -0.64 -8.27
CA TYR A 5 8.01 -2.07 -7.93
C TYR A 5 6.69 -2.49 -7.23
N PRO A 6 6.30 -3.78 -7.24
CA PRO A 6 5.06 -4.24 -6.59
C PRO A 6 5.18 -4.21 -5.05
N PRO A 7 4.09 -3.91 -4.31
CA PRO A 7 4.13 -3.83 -2.85
C PRO A 7 4.40 -5.16 -2.17
N PHE A 8 4.08 -6.28 -2.83
CA PHE A 8 4.39 -7.64 -2.41
C PHE A 8 5.37 -8.26 -3.39
N TYR A 9 6.53 -8.69 -2.90
CA TYR A 9 7.55 -9.36 -3.69
C TYR A 9 8.28 -10.40 -2.85
N SER A 10 8.44 -11.59 -3.41
CA SER A 10 9.21 -12.69 -2.82
C SER A 10 9.66 -13.60 -3.95
N GLU A 11 10.85 -14.21 -3.80
CA GLU A 11 11.37 -15.21 -4.73
C GLU A 11 10.55 -16.52 -4.70
N SER A 12 9.85 -16.77 -3.59
CA SER A 12 9.00 -17.94 -3.37
C SER A 12 7.52 -17.56 -3.46
N ILE A 13 6.75 -18.27 -4.29
CA ILE A 13 5.29 -18.09 -4.42
C ILE A 13 4.57 -18.25 -3.07
N PRO A 14 4.84 -19.30 -2.26
CA PRO A 14 4.26 -19.41 -0.92
C PRO A 14 4.45 -18.17 -0.04
N ALA A 15 5.67 -17.62 -0.01
CA ALA A 15 5.96 -16.42 0.78
C ALA A 15 5.30 -15.16 0.19
N LEU A 16 5.19 -15.05 -1.15
CA LEU A 16 4.43 -13.99 -1.80
C LEU A 16 2.94 -14.06 -1.41
N LEU A 17 2.31 -15.24 -1.51
CA LEU A 17 0.92 -15.42 -1.13
C LEU A 17 0.70 -15.12 0.36
N GLN A 18 1.63 -15.54 1.22
CA GLN A 18 1.56 -15.22 2.64
C GLN A 18 1.55 -13.71 2.87
N SER A 19 2.46 -12.96 2.25
CA SER A 19 2.52 -11.49 2.39
C SER A 19 1.24 -10.79 1.90
N ILE A 20 0.60 -11.32 0.86
CA ILE A 20 -0.68 -10.81 0.35
C ILE A 20 -1.80 -11.08 1.38
N VAL A 21 -1.84 -12.29 1.94
CA VAL A 21 -2.86 -12.71 2.91
C VAL A 21 -2.70 -12.00 4.25
N THR A 22 -1.48 -11.64 4.65
CA THR A 22 -1.20 -10.88 5.88
C THR A 22 -1.24 -9.37 5.66
N ALA A 23 -1.35 -8.93 4.41
CA ALA A 23 -1.19 -7.53 4.00
C ALA A 23 0.15 -6.92 4.52
N GLU A 24 1.20 -7.72 4.55
CA GLU A 24 2.55 -7.27 4.93
C GLU A 24 3.25 -6.64 3.73
N PHE A 25 3.36 -5.31 3.74
CA PHE A 25 4.11 -4.53 2.76
C PHE A 25 4.93 -3.44 3.47
N GLN A 26 5.95 -2.92 2.79
CA GLN A 26 6.83 -1.88 3.34
C GLN A 26 7.17 -0.82 2.29
N PHE A 27 7.35 0.41 2.77
CA PHE A 27 7.81 1.55 1.98
C PHE A 27 9.34 1.64 2.06
N HIS A 28 10.03 0.87 1.22
CA HIS A 28 11.49 0.75 1.27
C HIS A 28 12.22 2.03 0.82
N SER A 29 13.23 2.43 1.59
CA SER A 29 14.24 3.39 1.13
C SER A 29 15.14 2.77 0.06
N PRO A 30 15.69 3.56 -0.88
CA PRO A 30 15.51 5.00 -1.04
C PRO A 30 14.26 5.40 -1.85
N TYR A 31 13.54 4.41 -2.39
CA TYR A 31 12.48 4.62 -3.38
C TYR A 31 11.30 5.43 -2.85
N TRP A 32 11.02 5.32 -1.55
CA TRP A 32 9.90 6.01 -0.90
C TRP A 32 10.30 7.24 -0.09
N ASP A 33 11.58 7.61 -0.05
CA ASP A 33 12.06 8.68 0.84
C ASP A 33 11.51 10.05 0.44
N HIS A 34 11.35 10.27 -0.86
CA HIS A 34 10.85 11.52 -1.43
C HIS A 34 9.33 11.53 -1.66
N ILE A 35 8.66 10.40 -1.37
CA ILE A 35 7.20 10.29 -1.51
C ILE A 35 6.53 10.83 -0.26
N SER A 36 5.51 11.68 -0.45
CA SER A 36 4.84 12.37 0.66
C SER A 36 4.22 11.40 1.66
N LEU A 37 4.17 11.82 2.92
CA LEU A 37 3.51 11.05 3.97
C LEU A 37 2.02 10.82 3.67
N LEU A 38 1.34 11.81 3.06
CA LEU A 38 -0.06 11.67 2.63
C LEU A 38 -0.24 10.58 1.56
N ALA A 39 0.71 10.41 0.64
CA ALA A 39 0.65 9.35 -0.35
C ALA A 39 0.81 7.95 0.29
N LYS A 40 1.73 7.84 1.25
CA LYS A 40 1.95 6.59 2.00
C LYS A 40 0.71 6.24 2.84
N ASP A 41 0.15 7.24 3.52
CA ASP A 41 -1.06 7.10 4.33
C ASP A 41 -2.25 6.65 3.47
N PHE A 42 -2.45 7.27 2.32
CA PHE A 42 -3.48 6.88 1.36
C PHE A 42 -3.39 5.40 0.95
N ILE A 43 -2.18 4.94 0.61
CA ILE A 43 -1.94 3.55 0.18
C ILE A 43 -2.18 2.57 1.32
N SER A 44 -1.80 2.92 2.54
CA SER A 44 -2.03 2.09 3.73
C SER A 44 -3.53 1.83 3.96
N HIS A 45 -4.38 2.82 3.74
CA HIS A 45 -5.84 2.67 3.86
C HIS A 45 -6.48 1.81 2.76
N LEU A 46 -5.80 1.65 1.61
CA LEU A 46 -6.24 0.77 0.52
C LEU A 46 -5.72 -0.66 0.68
N LEU A 47 -4.52 -0.82 1.22
CA LEU A 47 -3.90 -2.12 1.50
C LEU A 47 -4.24 -2.65 2.90
N THR A 48 -5.40 -2.27 3.44
CA THR A 48 -5.90 -2.76 4.73
C THR A 48 -6.37 -4.21 4.62
N LEU A 49 -5.94 -5.05 5.58
CA LEU A 49 -6.31 -6.47 5.66
C LEU A 49 -7.82 -6.66 5.83
N ASP A 50 -8.40 -5.97 6.81
CA ASP A 50 -9.84 -5.99 7.08
C ASP A 50 -10.60 -5.22 5.98
N PRO A 51 -11.45 -5.89 5.17
CA PRO A 51 -12.21 -5.24 4.11
C PRO A 51 -13.20 -4.20 4.64
N THR A 52 -13.63 -4.29 5.90
CA THR A 52 -14.56 -3.33 6.52
C THR A 52 -13.88 -2.02 6.92
N GLN A 53 -12.56 -2.06 7.15
CA GLN A 53 -11.72 -0.90 7.45
C GLN A 53 -11.05 -0.35 6.19
N ARG A 54 -11.03 -1.13 5.10
CA ARG A 54 -10.48 -0.71 3.80
C ARG A 54 -11.33 0.40 3.20
N PHE A 55 -10.66 1.43 2.69
CA PHE A 55 -11.36 2.51 2.02
C PHE A 55 -12.17 2.01 0.82
N SER A 56 -13.42 2.48 0.76
CA SER A 56 -14.21 2.45 -0.47
C SER A 56 -13.62 3.43 -1.49
N SER A 57 -14.02 3.30 -2.75
CA SER A 57 -13.63 4.25 -3.80
C SER A 57 -14.03 5.69 -3.47
N THR A 58 -15.18 5.90 -2.82
CA THR A 58 -15.64 7.23 -2.42
C THR A 58 -14.82 7.81 -1.26
N GLN A 59 -14.45 7.00 -0.28
CA GLN A 59 -13.55 7.44 0.80
C GLN A 59 -12.15 7.76 0.25
N ALA A 60 -11.65 6.93 -0.65
CA ALA A 60 -10.35 7.12 -1.29
C ALA A 60 -10.28 8.44 -2.08
N LEU A 61 -11.32 8.79 -2.84
CA LEU A 61 -11.37 10.05 -3.59
C LEU A 61 -11.41 11.30 -2.69
N ASN A 62 -11.90 11.18 -1.45
CA ASN A 62 -11.97 12.27 -0.49
C ASN A 62 -10.70 12.40 0.38
N HIS A 63 -9.68 11.56 0.15
CA HIS A 63 -8.47 11.59 0.94
C HIS A 63 -7.64 12.87 0.68
N PRO A 64 -7.01 13.49 1.70
CA PRO A 64 -6.23 14.73 1.54
C PRO A 64 -5.07 14.66 0.55
N TRP A 65 -4.67 13.46 0.12
CA TRP A 65 -3.64 13.31 -0.92
C TRP A 65 -4.10 13.81 -2.30
N PHE A 66 -5.42 13.85 -2.56
CA PHE A 66 -6.00 14.38 -3.79
C PHE A 66 -6.45 15.85 -3.69
N SER A 67 -6.37 16.46 -2.51
CA SER A 67 -6.83 17.83 -2.24
C SER A 67 -5.72 18.87 -2.33
#